data_AF-A0A7G2D971-F1
#
_entry.id   AF-A0A7G2D971-F1
#
_cell.length_a   1.000
_cell.length_b   1.000
_cell.length_c   1.000
_cell.angle_alpha   90.00
_cell.angle_beta   90.00
_cell.angle_gamma   90.00
#
_symmetry.space_group_name_H-M   'P 1'
#
loop_
_entity.id
_entity.type
_entity.pdbx_description
1 polymer ?
#
loop_
_entity_poly.entity_id
_entity_poly.type
_entity_poly.pdbx_seq_one_letter_code
_entity_poly.pdbx_strand_id
1 'polypeptide(L)'
;MSEVVISKRDVLAHERLRVISELAPIREKIKLFEEKYGTKFEEFEKKIKSSEESFEAWDDYIEWKAYVKKLEELKSRLREIEHAQRVRVA
;
A
#
# COMPACT_ATOMS: atom_id res chain seq x y z
N MET A 1 4.58 -3.35 42.24
CA MET A 1 4.32 -2.60 40.99
C MET A 1 4.76 -3.47 39.83
N SER A 2 3.93 -3.65 38.81
CA SER A 2 4.30 -4.35 37.58
C SER A 2 5.05 -3.40 36.65
N GLU A 3 6.25 -3.78 36.21
CA GLU A 3 7.05 -3.05 35.23
C GLU A 3 6.85 -3.65 33.83
N VAL A 4 6.74 -2.79 32.82
CA VAL A 4 6.70 -3.20 31.41
C VAL A 4 7.98 -2.70 30.74
N VAL A 5 8.80 -3.63 30.25
CA VAL A 5 10.06 -3.34 29.56
C VAL A 5 9.82 -3.34 28.05
N ILE A 6 10.10 -2.23 27.38
CA ILE A 6 9.96 -2.08 25.93
C ILE A 6 11.35 -1.82 25.33
N SER A 7 11.74 -2.63 24.35
CA SER A 7 12.99 -2.44 23.61
C SER A 7 12.77 -1.70 22.29
N LYS A 8 13.86 -1.20 21.69
CA LYS A 8 13.85 -0.65 20.32
C LYS A 8 13.28 -1.65 19.30
N ARG A 9 13.53 -2.95 19.49
CA ARG A 9 13.03 -4.00 18.59
C ARG A 9 11.52 -4.11 18.66
N ASP A 10 10.94 -3.97 19.84
CA ASP A 10 9.49 -4.03 20.04
C ASP A 10 8.80 -2.85 19.34
N VAL A 11 9.39 -1.65 19.43
CA VAL A 11 8.89 -0.46 18.73
C VAL A 11 8.95 -0.64 17.21
N LEU A 12 10.07 -1.13 16.67
CA LEU A 12 10.21 -1.39 15.23
C LEU A 12 9.26 -2.49 14.74
N ALA A 13 9.08 -3.55 15.53
CA ALA A 13 8.17 -4.64 15.20
C ALA A 13 6.71 -4.15 15.17
N HIS A 14 6.32 -3.31 16.13
CA HIS A 14 4.99 -2.69 16.16
C HIS A 14 4.75 -1.80 14.93
N GLU A 15 5.71 -0.92 14.60
CA GLU A 15 5.61 -0.06 13.42
C GLU A 15 5.55 -0.87 12.11
N ARG A 16 6.34 -1.94 12.01
CA ARG A 16 6.29 -2.88 10.88
C ARG A 16 4.92 -3.53 10.76
N LEU A 17 4.36 -4.04 11.86
CA LEU A 17 3.03 -4.65 11.89
C LEU A 17 1.95 -3.66 11.46
N ARG A 18 2.04 -2.40 11.89
CA ARG A 18 1.12 -1.34 11.47
C ARG A 18 1.14 -1.16 9.95
N VAL A 19 2.32 -1.02 9.35
CA VAL A 19 2.46 -0.89 7.88
C VAL A 19 1.93 -2.14 7.16
N ILE A 20 2.20 -3.35 7.67
CA ILE A 20 1.68 -4.59 7.09
C ILE A 20 0.14 -4.63 7.17
N SER A 21 -0.45 -4.18 8.28
CA SER A 21 -1.90 -4.14 8.44
C SER A 21 -2.58 -3.17 7.45
N GLU A 22 -1.91 -2.07 7.10
CA GLU A 22 -2.36 -1.14 6.06
C GLU A 22 -2.19 -1.74 4.64
N LEU A 23 -1.11 -2.50 4.41
CA LEU A 23 -0.81 -3.10 3.10
C LEU A 23 -1.82 -4.17 2.67
N ALA A 24 -2.29 -5.00 3.60
CA ALA A 24 -3.19 -6.12 3.30
C ALA A 24 -4.46 -5.71 2.54
N PRO A 25 -5.29 -4.76 3.03
CA PRO A 25 -6.51 -4.35 2.33
C PRO A 25 -6.23 -3.66 0.99
N ILE A 26 -5.12 -2.92 0.87
CA ILE A 26 -4.74 -2.25 -0.39
C ILE A 26 -4.41 -3.27 -1.48
N ARG A 27 -3.67 -4.32 -1.13
CA ARG A 27 -3.35 -5.40 -2.07
C ARG A 27 -4.61 -6.12 -2.54
N GLU A 28 -5.55 -6.35 -1.63
CA GLU A 28 -6.83 -6.97 -1.99
C GLU A 28 -7.63 -6.08 -2.93
N LYS A 29 -7.71 -4.76 -2.67
CA LYS A 29 -8.38 -3.81 -3.55
C LYS A 29 -7.77 -3.78 -4.95
N ILE A 30 -6.44 -3.77 -5.06
CA ILE A 30 -5.74 -3.87 -6.35
C ILE A 30 -6.10 -5.18 -7.06
N LYS A 31 -6.11 -6.31 -6.35
CA LYS A 31 -6.44 -7.63 -6.91
C LYS A 31 -7.88 -7.67 -7.45
N LEU A 32 -8.84 -7.05 -6.75
CA LEU A 32 -10.22 -6.95 -7.22
C LEU A 32 -10.33 -6.19 -8.55
N PHE A 33 -9.55 -5.12 -8.74
CA PHE A 33 -9.50 -4.43 -10.04
C PHE A 33 -8.81 -5.27 -11.12
N GLU A 34 -7.71 -5.96 -10.78
CA GLU A 34 -7.06 -6.88 -11.72
C GLU A 34 -8.00 -8.01 -12.17
N GLU A 35 -8.85 -8.51 -11.27
CA GLU A 35 -9.88 -9.50 -11.57
C GLU A 35 -11.02 -8.90 -12.40
N LYS A 36 -11.50 -7.69 -12.06
CA LYS A 36 -12.56 -6.97 -12.80
C LYS A 36 -12.17 -6.73 -14.27
N TYR A 37 -10.92 -6.33 -14.51
CA TYR A 37 -10.43 -5.95 -15.83
C TYR A 37 -9.59 -7.03 -16.54
N GLY A 38 -9.24 -8.11 -15.85
CA GLY A 38 -8.44 -9.21 -16.38
C GLY A 38 -7.03 -8.83 -16.81
N THR A 39 -6.44 -7.79 -16.22
CA THR A 39 -5.19 -7.16 -16.70
C THR A 39 -4.48 -6.49 -15.52
N LYS A 40 -3.18 -6.18 -15.66
CA LYS A 40 -2.44 -5.41 -14.65
C LYS A 40 -2.69 -3.91 -14.78
N PHE A 41 -2.46 -3.15 -13.71
CA PHE A 41 -2.72 -1.71 -13.69
C PHE A 41 -2.02 -0.97 -14.83
N GLU A 42 -0.78 -1.31 -15.14
CA GLU A 42 0.02 -0.65 -16.18
C GLU A 42 -0.57 -0.88 -17.59
N GLU A 43 -1.16 -2.05 -17.82
CA GLU A 43 -1.85 -2.37 -19.06
C GLU A 43 -3.20 -1.67 -19.14
N PHE A 44 -3.94 -1.65 -18.03
CA PHE A 44 -5.19 -0.91 -17.90
C PHE A 44 -5.01 0.59 -18.14
N GLU A 45 -3.98 1.20 -17.53
CA GLU A 45 -3.67 2.63 -17.69
C GLU A 45 -3.36 2.99 -19.15
N LYS A 46 -2.71 2.10 -19.91
CA LYS A 46 -2.46 2.32 -21.34
C LYS A 46 -3.76 2.23 -22.14
N LYS A 47 -4.58 1.22 -21.86
CA LYS A 47 -5.86 1.00 -22.55
C LYS A 47 -6.81 2.19 -22.35
N ILE A 48 -6.99 2.64 -21.10
CA ILE A 48 -7.97 3.69 -20.79
C ILE A 48 -7.66 5.04 -21.42
N LYS A 49 -6.36 5.36 -21.60
CA LYS A 49 -5.92 6.59 -22.28
C LYS A 49 -6.14 6.55 -23.80
N SER A 50 -6.42 5.37 -24.36
CA SER A 50 -6.58 5.13 -25.80
C SER A 50 -7.99 4.67 -26.19
N SER A 51 -8.86 4.40 -25.22
CA SER A 51 -10.22 3.91 -25.44
C SER A 51 -11.24 5.04 -25.44
N GLU A 52 -12.45 4.72 -25.92
CA GLU A 52 -13.62 5.58 -25.75
C GLU A 52 -13.92 5.79 -24.26
N GLU A 53 -14.36 6.99 -23.88
CA GLU A 53 -14.55 7.37 -22.49
C GLU A 53 -15.73 6.61 -21.86
N SER A 54 -15.43 5.78 -20.86
CA SER A 54 -16.42 5.20 -19.95
C SER A 54 -16.24 5.82 -18.57
N PHE A 55 -17.27 6.49 -18.05
CA PHE A 55 -17.22 7.15 -16.74
C PHE A 55 -16.87 6.15 -15.62
N GLU A 56 -17.44 4.94 -15.66
CA GLU A 56 -17.14 3.88 -14.70
C GLU A 56 -15.67 3.45 -14.77
N ALA A 57 -15.14 3.25 -15.99
CA ALA A 57 -13.75 2.83 -16.14
C ALA A 57 -12.77 3.91 -15.68
N TRP A 58 -13.11 5.19 -15.91
CA TRP A 58 -12.29 6.32 -15.46
C TRP A 58 -12.32 6.49 -13.94
N ASP A 59 -13.47 6.28 -13.29
CA ASP A 59 -13.59 6.30 -11.83
C ASP A 59 -12.76 5.17 -11.20
N ASP A 60 -12.90 3.95 -11.72
CA ASP A 60 -12.10 2.80 -11.31
C ASP A 60 -10.59 3.05 -11.54
N TYR A 61 -10.20 3.68 -12.64
CA TYR A 61 -8.80 4.04 -12.89
C TYR A 61 -8.26 5.01 -11.83
N ILE A 62 -9.02 6.03 -11.46
CA ILE A 62 -8.61 7.00 -10.44
C ILE A 62 -8.45 6.30 -9.09
N GLU A 63 -9.43 5.47 -8.69
CA GLU A 63 -9.38 4.72 -7.44
C GLU A 63 -8.20 3.73 -7.43
N TRP A 64 -8.06 2.94 -8.49
CA TRP A 64 -6.99 1.95 -8.61
C TRP A 64 -5.60 2.60 -8.60
N LYS A 65 -5.42 3.72 -9.32
CA LYS A 65 -4.18 4.49 -9.31
C LYS A 65 -3.81 5.00 -7.92
N ALA A 66 -4.80 5.44 -7.13
CA ALA A 66 -4.57 5.84 -5.74
C ALA A 66 -4.09 4.67 -4.88
N TYR A 67 -4.67 3.48 -5.03
CA TYR A 67 -4.19 2.29 -4.31
C TYR A 67 -2.78 1.86 -4.73
N VAL A 68 -2.46 1.89 -6.02
CA VAL A 68 -1.11 1.54 -6.52
C VAL A 68 -0.07 2.49 -5.93
N LYS A 69 -0.34 3.79 -5.95
CA LYS A 69 0.54 4.79 -5.32
C LYS A 69 0.68 4.56 -3.82
N LYS A 70 -0.42 4.30 -3.11
CA LYS A 70 -0.40 4.02 -1.67
C LYS A 70 0.39 2.75 -1.35
N LEU A 71 0.28 1.72 -2.20
CA LEU A 71 1.06 0.48 -2.08
C LEU A 71 2.57 0.77 -2.20
N GLU A 72 2.99 1.61 -3.14
CA GLU A 72 4.38 2.02 -3.30
C GLU A 72 4.90 2.80 -2.09
N GLU A 73 4.13 3.77 -1.59
CA GLU A 73 4.46 4.55 -0.39
C GLU A 73 4.65 3.63 0.84
N LEU A 74 3.71 2.71 1.08
CA LEU A 74 3.79 1.78 2.21
C LEU A 74 4.95 0.78 2.06
N LYS A 75 5.23 0.31 0.84
CA LYS A 75 6.43 -0.52 0.58
C LYS A 75 7.72 0.28 0.86
N SER A 76 7.78 1.57 0.53
CA SER A 76 8.92 2.42 0.87
C SER A 76 9.09 2.58 2.38
N ARG A 77 8.01 2.93 3.07
CA ARG A 77 8.00 3.03 4.55
C ARG A 77 8.44 1.73 5.21
N LEU A 78 7.99 0.58 4.70
CA LEU A 78 8.40 -0.73 5.22
C LEU A 78 9.91 -0.94 5.09
N ARG A 79 10.49 -0.63 3.93
CA ARG A 79 11.95 -0.71 3.72
C ARG A 79 12.71 0.24 4.66
N GLU A 80 12.22 1.45 4.84
CA GLU A 80 12.82 2.43 5.76
C GLU A 80 12.84 1.91 7.20
N ILE A 81 11.74 1.29 7.66
CA ILE A 81 11.67 0.66 9.00
C ILE A 81 12.65 -0.52 9.10
N GLU A 82 12.73 -1.37 8.07
CA GLU A 82 13.63 -2.53 8.05
C GLU A 82 15.12 -2.12 8.06
N HIS A 83 15.47 -0.97 7.49
CA HIS A 83 16.82 -0.42 7.51
C HIS A 83 17.08 0.61 8.63
N ALA A 84 16.11 0.85 9.52
CA ALA A 84 16.20 1.90 10.53
C ALA A 84 17.28 1.63 11.60
N GLN A 85 18.41 2.34 11.49
CA GLN A 85 19.49 2.26 12.48
C GLN A 85 19.19 3.03 13.78
N ARG A 86 18.31 4.03 13.74
CA ARG A 86 17.93 4.86 14.90
C ARG A 86 16.42 5.02 14.96
N VAL A 87 15.86 5.04 16.16
CA VAL A 87 14.44 5.30 16.42
C VAL A 87 14.36 6.54 17.29
N ARG A 88 13.62 7.55 16.83
CA ARG A 88 13.31 8.75 17.62
C ARG A 88 11.84 8.65 18.02
N VAL A 89 11.57 8.73 19.31
CA VAL A 89 10.22 8.90 19.86
C VAL A 89 10.04 10.40 20.06
N ALA A 90 8.98 10.97 19.48
CA ALA A 90 8.64 12.39 19.56
C ALA A 90 7.51 12.60 20.58
#